data_AF-A0A2A2MZ64-F1
#
_entry.id   AF-A0A2A2MZ64-F1
#
_cell.length_a   1.000
_cell.length_b   1.000
_cell.length_c   1.000
_cell.angle_alpha   90.00
_cell.angle_beta   90.00
_cell.angle_gamma   90.00
#
_symmetry.space_group_name_H-M   'P 1'
#
loop_
_entity.id
_entity.type
_entity.pdbx_description
1 polymer ?
#
loop_
_entity_poly.entity_id
_entity_poly.type
_entity_poly.pdbx_seq_one_letter_code
_entity_poly.pdbx_strand_id
1 'polypeptide(L)'
;MNPIDKVTDHTFTSSTKGLLTLSCVGLFHLVIGVKFTSSTISIPWLPEVELSHLDRLIYLYWLLVVYVCYRFVLYNLPVMRKYYFLSLGEYLKDTSGGSRFIQKHIYSDKLTHQVVVDINGSPLPEVKVEHYQDGGSGWEQMASFNFVFNREYKFIKILANENPAFTIDEISFIKSPQLELWGLKTIIDDDGDPENLTSKIASLKLRFKLLLPVLVVYLKTLVTTKEVFDLLVPLLLNFALLIYWLFSFINI
;
A
#
# COMPACT_ATOMS: atom_id res chain seq x y z
N MET A 1 24.29 -29.29 -8.35
CA MET A 1 23.64 -27.95 -8.39
C MET A 1 23.87 -27.29 -7.05
N ASN A 2 24.44 -26.08 -7.03
CA ASN A 2 24.78 -25.38 -5.80
C ASN A 2 23.50 -24.80 -5.15
N PRO A 3 23.29 -24.96 -3.84
CA PRO A 3 22.12 -24.41 -3.16
C PRO A 3 22.08 -22.87 -3.18
N ILE A 4 23.25 -22.22 -3.31
CA ILE A 4 23.38 -20.76 -3.44
C ILE A 4 22.71 -20.26 -4.72
N ASP A 5 22.85 -20.99 -5.84
CA ASP A 5 22.29 -20.59 -7.14
C ASP A 5 20.75 -20.50 -7.09
N LYS A 6 20.10 -21.38 -6.33
CA LYS A 6 18.64 -21.36 -6.12
C LYS A 6 18.16 -20.19 -5.26
N VAL A 7 18.97 -19.69 -4.33
CA VAL A 7 18.60 -18.58 -3.44
C VAL A 7 18.79 -17.23 -4.13
N THR A 8 19.78 -17.12 -5.03
CA THR A 8 19.98 -15.93 -5.87
C THR A 8 19.08 -15.91 -7.10
N ASP A 9 18.45 -17.03 -7.44
CA ASP A 9 17.55 -17.15 -8.58
C ASP A 9 16.41 -16.12 -8.49
N HIS A 10 16.21 -15.41 -9.60
CA HIS A 10 15.10 -14.48 -9.76
C HIS A 10 13.76 -15.18 -9.55
N THR A 11 13.64 -16.45 -9.95
CA THR A 11 12.40 -17.22 -9.82
C THR A 11 12.03 -17.58 -8.38
N PHE A 12 13.03 -17.76 -7.50
CA PHE A 12 12.79 -18.04 -6.08
C PHE A 12 12.38 -16.78 -5.32
N THR A 13 13.06 -15.67 -5.58
CA THR A 13 12.87 -14.42 -4.84
C THR A 13 11.70 -13.55 -5.32
N SER A 14 11.21 -13.76 -6.54
CA SER A 14 9.99 -13.11 -7.05
C SER A 14 8.71 -13.92 -6.76
N SER A 15 8.85 -15.18 -6.33
CA SER A 15 7.74 -16.11 -6.18
C SER A 15 7.25 -16.22 -4.75
N THR A 16 5.92 -16.19 -4.60
CA THR A 16 5.18 -16.55 -3.39
C THR A 16 5.66 -17.87 -2.78
N LYS A 17 6.04 -18.86 -3.62
CA LYS A 17 6.53 -20.17 -3.17
C LYS A 17 7.86 -20.06 -2.42
N GLY A 18 8.75 -19.13 -2.81
CA GLY A 18 10.03 -18.91 -2.14
C GLY A 18 9.84 -18.32 -0.75
N LEU A 19 8.97 -17.30 -0.62
CA LEU A 19 8.59 -16.72 0.68
C LEU A 19 7.96 -17.75 1.62
N LEU A 20 7.06 -18.59 1.10
CA LEU A 20 6.40 -19.63 1.88
C LEU A 20 7.41 -20.70 2.34
N THR A 21 8.39 -21.04 1.49
CA THR A 21 9.49 -21.94 1.86
C THR A 21 10.34 -21.36 2.99
N LEU A 22 10.70 -20.07 2.92
CA LEU A 22 11.45 -19.40 3.99
C LEU A 22 10.67 -19.35 5.31
N SER A 23 9.36 -19.06 5.25
CA SER A 23 8.48 -19.12 6.41
C SER A 23 8.44 -20.52 7.03
N CYS A 24 8.28 -21.56 6.21
CA CYS A 24 8.30 -22.94 6.67
C CYS A 24 9.63 -23.29 7.33
N VAL A 25 10.78 -22.93 6.72
CA VAL A 25 12.11 -23.20 7.28
C VAL A 25 12.28 -22.55 8.66
N GLY A 26 11.91 -21.28 8.81
CA GLY A 26 12.03 -20.60 10.11
C GLY A 26 11.03 -21.12 11.14
N LEU A 27 9.81 -21.48 10.73
CA LEU A 27 8.80 -22.08 11.60
C LEU A 27 9.24 -23.47 12.08
N PHE A 28 9.84 -24.28 11.20
CA PHE A 28 10.43 -25.57 11.58
C PHE A 28 11.58 -25.41 12.57
N HIS A 29 12.47 -24.44 12.36
CA HIS A 29 13.55 -24.17 13.31
C HIS A 29 13.00 -23.81 14.71
N LEU A 30 11.93 -23.03 14.76
CA LEU A 30 11.27 -22.58 15.99
C LEU A 30 10.53 -23.72 16.71
N VAL A 31 9.75 -24.52 15.97
CA VAL A 31 8.90 -25.58 16.54
C VAL A 31 9.69 -26.84 16.89
N ILE A 32 10.64 -27.24 16.03
CA ILE A 32 11.39 -28.48 16.23
C ILE A 32 12.56 -28.25 17.21
N GLY A 33 12.98 -27.01 17.44
CA GLY A 33 14.09 -26.71 18.36
C GLY A 33 15.32 -27.52 17.98
N VAL A 34 15.78 -27.37 16.73
CA VAL A 34 16.91 -28.13 16.19
C VAL A 34 18.17 -27.73 16.97
N LYS A 35 18.47 -28.49 18.02
CA LYS A 35 19.78 -28.44 18.69
C LYS A 35 20.77 -29.05 17.71
N PHE A 36 21.61 -28.22 17.12
CA PHE A 36 22.72 -28.68 16.30
C PHE A 36 23.61 -29.59 17.16
N THR A 37 23.63 -30.88 16.82
CA THR A 37 24.41 -31.91 17.53
C THR A 37 25.90 -31.86 17.17
N SER A 38 26.26 -31.22 16.06
CA SER A 38 27.64 -30.79 15.79
C SER A 38 27.66 -29.42 15.10
N SER A 39 28.66 -28.60 15.46
CA SER A 39 28.95 -27.28 14.88
C SER A 39 29.92 -27.35 13.69
N THR A 40 30.23 -28.57 13.23
CA THR A 40 31.24 -28.84 12.21
C THR A 40 30.58 -29.15 10.87
N ILE A 41 30.88 -28.31 9.87
CA ILE A 41 30.58 -28.63 8.48
C ILE A 41 31.82 -29.33 7.93
N SER A 42 31.74 -30.65 7.72
CA SER A 42 32.74 -31.40 6.98
C SER A 42 32.26 -31.61 5.55
N ILE A 43 32.88 -30.90 4.61
CA ILE A 43 32.73 -31.20 3.19
C ILE A 43 33.96 -32.03 2.81
N PRO A 44 33.80 -33.19 2.16
CA PRO A 44 34.94 -33.96 1.67
C PRO A 44 35.86 -33.01 0.87
N TRP A 45 37.16 -32.98 1.19
CA TRP A 45 38.20 -32.14 0.57
C TRP A 45 38.28 -30.67 1.02
N LEU A 46 37.47 -30.19 1.97
CA LEU A 46 37.61 -28.87 2.58
C LEU A 46 37.98 -28.98 4.07
N PRO A 47 38.71 -27.99 4.64
CA PRO A 47 38.96 -27.95 6.07
C PRO A 47 37.65 -27.86 6.84
N GLU A 48 37.59 -28.57 7.97
CA GLU A 48 36.45 -28.53 8.88
C GLU A 48 36.30 -27.11 9.42
N VAL A 49 35.14 -26.49 9.12
CA VAL A 49 34.80 -25.18 9.65
C VAL A 49 34.00 -25.40 10.92
N GLU A 50 34.62 -25.08 12.06
CA GLU A 50 33.96 -25.12 13.35
C GLU A 50 33.20 -23.80 13.56
N LEU A 51 31.87 -23.87 13.53
CA LEU A 51 31.00 -22.72 13.72
C LEU A 51 30.96 -22.36 15.20
N SER A 52 31.91 -21.52 15.62
CA SER A 52 32.09 -21.04 16.99
C SER A 52 30.90 -20.22 17.53
N HIS A 53 30.06 -19.69 16.65
CA HIS A 53 28.86 -18.93 17.03
C HIS A 53 27.66 -19.34 16.17
N LEU A 54 27.15 -20.53 16.44
CA LEU A 54 25.97 -21.09 15.78
C LEU A 54 24.73 -20.18 15.91
N ASP A 55 24.61 -19.46 17.04
CA ASP A 55 23.57 -18.46 17.25
C ASP A 55 23.63 -17.30 16.24
N ARG A 56 24.78 -17.05 15.60
CA ARG A 56 24.90 -15.98 14.59
C ARG A 56 24.34 -16.37 13.22
N LEU A 57 24.12 -17.66 12.94
CA LEU A 57 23.41 -18.10 11.74
C LEU A 57 21.97 -17.59 11.72
N ILE A 58 21.40 -17.34 12.90
CA ILE A 58 20.08 -16.75 13.09
C ILE A 58 19.98 -15.36 12.43
N TYR A 59 21.04 -14.56 12.54
CA TYR A 59 21.10 -13.21 11.97
C TYR A 59 21.21 -13.25 10.45
N LEU A 60 21.95 -14.22 9.91
CA LEU A 60 22.03 -14.44 8.46
C LEU A 60 20.67 -14.85 7.89
N TYR A 61 19.91 -15.69 8.61
CA TYR A 61 18.53 -16.01 8.25
C TYR A 61 17.63 -14.77 8.27
N TRP A 62 17.69 -13.93 9.31
CA TRP A 62 16.92 -12.67 9.35
C TRP A 62 17.24 -11.74 8.19
N LEU A 63 18.52 -11.54 7.89
CA LEU A 63 18.95 -10.69 6.78
C LEU A 63 18.46 -11.25 5.43
N LEU A 64 18.49 -12.58 5.26
CA LEU A 64 17.95 -13.25 4.08
C LEU A 64 16.42 -13.07 3.96
N VAL A 65 15.68 -13.23 5.05
CA VAL A 65 14.21 -13.02 5.07
C VAL A 65 13.87 -11.59 4.71
N VAL A 66 14.55 -10.60 5.32
CA VAL A 66 14.34 -9.17 5.02
C VAL A 66 14.65 -8.88 3.55
N TYR A 67 15.77 -9.41 3.03
CA TYR A 67 16.15 -9.23 1.62
C TYR A 67 15.11 -9.82 0.65
N VAL A 68 14.65 -11.05 0.90
CA VAL A 68 13.66 -11.72 0.03
C VAL A 68 12.32 -11.01 0.10
N CYS A 69 11.85 -10.62 1.30
CA CYS A 69 10.63 -9.84 1.46
C CYS A 69 10.71 -8.50 0.70
N TYR A 70 11.83 -7.79 0.82
CA TYR A 70 12.05 -6.53 0.09
C TYR A 70 11.99 -6.72 -1.43
N ARG A 71 12.72 -7.72 -1.96
CA ARG A 71 12.75 -8.02 -3.40
C ARG A 71 11.38 -8.45 -3.92
N PHE A 72 10.64 -9.24 -3.15
CA PHE A 72 9.28 -9.65 -3.49
C PHE A 72 8.31 -8.47 -3.55
N VAL A 73 8.38 -7.54 -2.59
CA VAL A 73 7.57 -6.32 -2.59
C VAL A 73 7.88 -5.47 -3.81
N LEU A 74 9.15 -5.28 -4.16
CA LEU A 74 9.54 -4.53 -5.35
C LEU A 74 9.00 -5.16 -6.64
N TYR A 75 9.07 -6.49 -6.75
CA TYR A 75 8.60 -7.19 -7.94
C TYR A 75 7.08 -7.08 -8.11
N ASN A 76 6.33 -7.24 -7.02
CA ASN A 76 4.86 -7.25 -7.03
C ASN A 76 4.23 -5.88 -6.77
N LEU A 77 5.04 -4.83 -6.78
CA LEU A 77 4.66 -3.48 -6.39
C LEU A 77 3.50 -2.90 -7.24
N PRO A 78 3.46 -3.08 -8.58
CA PRO A 78 2.32 -2.62 -9.39
C PRO A 78 1.00 -3.29 -8.99
N VAL A 79 1.03 -4.58 -8.66
CA VAL A 79 -0.15 -5.35 -8.23
C VAL A 79 -0.62 -4.84 -6.86
N MET A 80 0.28 -4.69 -5.90
CA MET A 80 -0.03 -4.12 -4.58
C MET A 80 -0.67 -2.73 -4.70
N ARG A 81 -0.10 -1.86 -5.55
CA ARG A 81 -0.62 -0.51 -5.81
C ARG A 81 -2.01 -0.53 -6.44
N LYS A 82 -2.26 -1.43 -7.40
CA LYS A 82 -3.58 -1.60 -8.01
C LYS A 82 -4.66 -1.90 -6.98
N TYR A 83 -4.40 -2.85 -6.09
CA TYR A 83 -5.38 -3.19 -5.08
C TYR A 83 -5.53 -2.11 -4.01
N TYR A 84 -4.45 -1.42 -3.64
CA TYR A 84 -4.57 -0.23 -2.79
C TYR A 84 -5.44 0.86 -3.43
N PHE A 85 -5.29 1.11 -4.73
CA PHE A 85 -6.14 2.02 -5.50
C PHE A 85 -7.61 1.60 -5.47
N LEU A 86 -7.91 0.32 -5.70
CA LEU A 86 -9.29 -0.19 -5.63
C LEU A 86 -9.87 -0.05 -4.22
N SER A 87 -9.09 -0.37 -3.19
CA SER A 87 -9.50 -0.22 -1.79
C SER A 87 -9.70 1.23 -1.37
N LEU A 88 -8.97 2.19 -1.97
CA LEU A 88 -9.24 3.62 -1.78
C LEU A 88 -10.62 3.98 -2.33
N GLY A 89 -10.92 3.53 -3.55
CA GLY A 89 -12.24 3.71 -4.17
C GLY A 89 -13.36 3.10 -3.35
N GLU A 90 -13.22 1.84 -2.95
CA GLU A 90 -14.19 1.12 -2.10
C GLU A 90 -14.37 1.82 -0.73
N TYR A 91 -13.28 2.26 -0.10
CA TYR A 91 -13.34 3.00 1.15
C TYR A 91 -14.19 4.27 1.01
N LEU A 92 -13.92 5.09 0.00
CA LEU A 92 -14.62 6.35 -0.21
C LEU A 92 -16.08 6.14 -0.64
N LYS A 93 -16.37 5.11 -1.42
CA LYS A 93 -17.69 4.84 -2.00
C LYS A 93 -18.63 4.11 -1.04
N ASP A 94 -18.18 3.02 -0.42
CA ASP A 94 -19.07 2.03 0.18
C ASP A 94 -18.99 1.99 1.72
N THR A 95 -18.09 2.76 2.33
CA THR A 95 -17.95 2.77 3.81
C THR A 95 -18.48 4.06 4.44
N SER A 96 -19.16 3.92 5.59
CA SER A 96 -19.58 5.09 6.38
C SER A 96 -18.41 5.94 6.85
N GLY A 97 -17.23 5.33 7.03
CA GLY A 97 -15.99 6.03 7.37
C GLY A 97 -15.50 6.92 6.23
N GLY A 98 -15.60 6.45 4.99
CA GLY A 98 -15.25 7.21 3.78
C GLY A 98 -16.19 8.38 3.55
N SER A 99 -17.50 8.15 3.66
CA SER A 99 -18.50 9.23 3.53
C SER A 99 -18.28 10.34 4.58
N ARG A 100 -18.05 9.97 5.85
CA ARG A 100 -17.69 10.94 6.91
C ARG A 100 -16.36 11.63 6.66
N PHE A 101 -15.39 10.94 6.04
CA PHE A 101 -14.12 11.55 5.67
C PHE A 101 -14.33 12.61 4.59
N ILE A 102 -15.12 12.30 3.55
CA ILE A 102 -15.46 13.22 2.47
C ILE A 102 -16.15 14.46 3.04
N GLN A 103 -17.20 14.28 3.84
CA GLN A 103 -17.98 15.35 4.48
C GLN A 103 -17.16 16.26 5.43
N LYS A 104 -16.08 15.74 6.00
CA LYS A 104 -15.25 16.51 6.94
C LYS A 104 -14.04 17.17 6.28
N HIS A 105 -13.53 16.56 5.22
CA HIS A 105 -12.20 16.87 4.69
C HIS A 105 -12.18 17.15 3.19
N ILE A 106 -13.26 16.94 2.44
CA ILE A 106 -13.35 17.14 0.98
C ILE A 106 -14.52 18.09 0.66
N TYR A 107 -15.75 17.68 0.94
CA TYR A 107 -16.98 18.45 0.74
C TYR A 107 -17.61 18.87 2.06
N SER A 108 -18.49 19.87 2.05
CA SER A 108 -19.33 20.22 3.20
C SER A 108 -20.40 19.15 3.45
N ASP A 109 -20.80 18.94 4.71
CA ASP A 109 -21.79 17.93 5.13
C ASP A 109 -23.14 18.00 4.37
N LYS A 110 -23.47 19.16 3.80
CA LYS A 110 -24.74 19.40 3.09
C LYS A 110 -24.73 18.93 1.63
N LEU A 111 -23.56 18.62 1.06
CA LEU A 111 -23.42 18.30 -0.35
C LEU A 111 -23.55 16.79 -0.57
N THR A 112 -24.36 16.43 -1.56
CA THR A 112 -24.38 15.07 -2.10
C THR A 112 -23.08 14.79 -2.82
N HIS A 113 -22.59 13.56 -2.80
CA HIS A 113 -21.37 13.20 -3.53
C HIS A 113 -21.51 11.82 -4.15
N GLN A 114 -20.86 11.65 -5.29
CA GLN A 114 -20.71 10.38 -5.95
C GLN A 114 -19.21 10.06 -6.05
N VAL A 115 -18.85 8.82 -5.72
CA VAL A 115 -17.49 8.33 -5.91
C VAL A 115 -17.44 7.49 -7.18
N VAL A 116 -16.62 7.92 -8.13
CA VAL A 116 -16.38 7.23 -9.39
C VAL A 116 -14.96 6.68 -9.38
N VAL A 117 -14.82 5.37 -9.59
CA VAL A 117 -13.51 4.70 -9.71
C VAL A 117 -13.30 4.43 -11.18
N ASP A 118 -12.43 5.22 -11.81
CA ASP A 118 -12.12 5.10 -13.22
C ASP A 118 -10.80 4.35 -13.42
N ILE A 119 -10.92 3.05 -13.72
CA ILE A 119 -9.77 2.15 -13.90
C ILE A 119 -9.13 2.35 -15.28
N ASN A 120 -9.94 2.73 -16.27
CA ASN A 120 -9.55 2.83 -17.68
C ASN A 120 -9.57 4.28 -18.19
N GLY A 121 -9.62 5.26 -17.29
CA GLY A 121 -9.75 6.67 -17.62
C GLY A 121 -8.69 7.07 -18.62
N SER A 122 -9.11 7.68 -19.71
CA SER A 122 -8.20 8.33 -20.65
C SER A 122 -7.90 9.72 -20.09
N PRO A 123 -6.66 10.05 -19.67
CA PRO A 123 -5.40 9.34 -19.94
C PRO A 123 -4.85 8.43 -18.82
N LEU A 124 -5.37 8.51 -17.58
CA LEU A 124 -4.83 7.85 -16.39
C LEU A 124 -5.93 7.29 -15.45
N PRO A 125 -5.62 6.27 -14.62
CA PRO A 125 -6.54 5.78 -13.59
C PRO A 125 -6.80 6.79 -12.48
N GLU A 126 -8.06 6.96 -12.08
CA GLU A 126 -8.48 8.00 -11.13
C GLU A 126 -9.55 7.51 -10.15
N VAL A 127 -9.50 8.00 -8.91
CA VAL A 127 -10.63 7.93 -7.97
C VAL A 127 -11.17 9.34 -7.81
N LYS A 128 -12.38 9.56 -8.31
CA LYS A 128 -13.03 10.88 -8.35
C LYS A 128 -14.13 10.93 -7.30
N VAL A 129 -14.16 12.02 -6.54
CA VAL A 129 -15.29 12.37 -5.68
C VAL A 129 -15.97 13.56 -6.33
N GLU A 130 -17.12 13.35 -6.94
CA GLU A 130 -17.82 14.33 -7.78
C GLU A 130 -19.07 14.83 -7.06
N HIS A 131 -19.37 16.12 -7.25
CA HIS A 131 -20.62 16.75 -6.84
C HIS A 131 -21.32 17.35 -8.05
N TYR A 132 -22.62 17.07 -8.16
CA TYR A 132 -23.50 17.51 -9.23
C TYR A 132 -24.67 18.32 -8.65
N GLN A 133 -25.18 19.28 -9.42
CA GLN A 133 -26.21 20.24 -9.01
C GLN A 133 -27.49 19.61 -8.44
N ASP A 134 -27.89 18.46 -8.97
CA ASP A 134 -28.92 17.59 -8.42
C ASP A 134 -28.37 16.17 -8.51
N GLY A 135 -28.57 15.34 -7.47
CA GLY A 135 -27.84 14.08 -7.24
C GLY A 135 -28.04 12.92 -8.24
N GLY A 136 -28.19 13.18 -9.55
CA GLY A 136 -28.36 12.21 -10.64
C GLY A 136 -27.36 12.41 -11.80
N SER A 137 -27.38 11.51 -12.78
CA SER A 137 -26.39 11.36 -13.85
C SER A 137 -26.73 12.09 -15.16
N GLY A 138 -27.14 13.35 -15.09
CA GLY A 138 -27.54 14.16 -16.25
C GLY A 138 -27.34 15.67 -16.06
N TRP A 139 -26.45 16.07 -15.15
CA TRP A 139 -26.35 17.42 -14.62
C TRP A 139 -24.92 17.94 -14.71
N GLU A 140 -24.74 19.26 -14.67
CA GLU A 140 -23.42 19.89 -14.71
C GLU A 140 -22.62 19.56 -13.44
N GLN A 141 -21.38 19.10 -13.64
CA GLN A 141 -20.45 18.85 -12.56
C GLN A 141 -20.07 20.19 -11.91
N MET A 142 -20.40 20.33 -10.62
CA MET A 142 -20.13 21.54 -9.87
C MET A 142 -18.74 21.51 -9.26
N ALA A 143 -18.31 20.33 -8.80
CA ALA A 143 -16.99 20.17 -8.20
C ALA A 143 -16.49 18.73 -8.35
N SER A 144 -15.18 18.56 -8.42
CA SER A 144 -14.53 17.26 -8.38
C SER A 144 -13.24 17.27 -7.56
N PHE A 145 -13.00 16.16 -6.87
CA PHE A 145 -11.76 15.90 -6.15
C PHE A 145 -11.20 14.55 -6.60
N ASN A 146 -10.11 14.60 -7.36
CA ASN A 146 -9.62 13.46 -8.11
C ASN A 146 -8.26 13.04 -7.58
N PHE A 147 -8.15 11.79 -7.14
CA PHE A 147 -6.87 11.14 -6.88
C PHE A 147 -6.37 10.52 -8.19
N VAL A 148 -5.28 11.05 -8.74
CA VAL A 148 -4.72 10.64 -10.04
C VAL A 148 -3.54 9.70 -9.85
N PHE A 149 -3.54 8.59 -10.59
CA PHE A 149 -2.52 7.56 -10.52
C PHE A 149 -1.88 7.34 -11.90
N ASN A 150 -0.66 6.82 -11.94
CA ASN A 150 -0.07 6.36 -13.20
C ASN A 150 -0.66 4.99 -13.62
N ARG A 151 -0.24 4.47 -14.77
CA ARG A 151 -0.65 3.13 -15.24
C ARG A 151 -0.21 1.96 -14.35
N GLU A 152 0.78 2.18 -13.48
CA GLU A 152 1.22 1.24 -12.44
C GLU A 152 0.57 1.53 -11.08
N TYR A 153 -0.49 2.33 -11.05
CA TYR A 153 -1.24 2.71 -9.86
C TYR A 153 -0.40 3.44 -8.80
N LYS A 154 0.70 4.08 -9.20
CA LYS A 154 1.47 5.00 -8.36
C LYS A 154 0.73 6.33 -8.29
N PHE A 155 0.45 6.79 -7.08
CA PHE A 155 -0.13 8.11 -6.85
C PHE A 155 0.76 9.21 -7.48
N ILE A 156 0.15 10.10 -8.27
CA ILE A 156 0.81 11.23 -8.93
C ILE A 156 0.42 12.53 -8.23
N LYS A 157 -0.89 12.82 -8.23
CA LYS A 157 -1.43 14.10 -7.78
C LYS A 157 -2.87 13.98 -7.33
N ILE A 158 -3.31 14.97 -6.57
CA ILE A 158 -4.71 15.29 -6.33
C ILE A 158 -5.03 16.52 -7.17
N LEU A 159 -6.16 16.48 -7.86
CA LEU A 159 -6.77 17.61 -8.55
C LEU A 159 -8.08 17.96 -7.86
N ALA A 160 -8.31 19.24 -7.61
CA ALA A 160 -9.54 19.76 -7.05
C ALA A 160 -10.03 20.90 -7.93
N ASN A 161 -11.14 20.65 -8.62
CA ASN A 161 -11.71 21.59 -9.58
C ASN A 161 -13.11 21.98 -9.11
N GLU A 162 -13.38 23.28 -9.14
CA GLU A 162 -14.70 23.85 -8.87
C GLU A 162 -15.14 24.61 -10.11
N ASN A 163 -16.38 24.41 -10.54
CA ASN A 163 -16.89 25.07 -11.72
C ASN A 163 -17.17 26.55 -11.41
N PRO A 164 -16.49 27.51 -12.08
CA PRO A 164 -16.60 28.93 -11.78
C PRO A 164 -17.99 29.51 -12.09
N ALA A 165 -18.81 28.81 -12.89
CA ALA A 165 -20.19 29.20 -13.16
C ALA A 165 -21.09 29.10 -11.93
N PHE A 166 -20.66 28.39 -10.88
CA PHE A 166 -21.41 28.21 -9.65
C PHE A 166 -20.70 28.88 -8.47
N THR A 167 -21.23 29.99 -7.98
CA THR A 167 -20.85 30.56 -6.68
C THR A 167 -21.49 29.73 -5.57
N ILE A 168 -20.83 28.66 -5.14
CA ILE A 168 -21.28 27.89 -3.99
C ILE A 168 -20.35 28.17 -2.82
N ASP A 169 -20.74 29.13 -1.97
CA ASP A 169 -20.09 29.39 -0.66
C ASP A 169 -20.06 28.14 0.27
N GLU A 170 -20.72 27.05 -0.15
CA GLU A 170 -20.82 25.76 0.53
C GLU A 170 -19.92 24.64 -0.05
N ILE A 171 -19.28 24.78 -1.23
CA ILE A 171 -18.23 23.82 -1.68
C ILE A 171 -16.93 24.16 -0.96
N SER A 172 -16.37 23.17 -0.26
CA SER A 172 -15.39 23.43 0.80
C SER A 172 -13.92 23.45 0.37
N PHE A 173 -13.57 23.23 -0.90
CA PHE A 173 -12.16 23.17 -1.28
C PHE A 173 -11.47 24.52 -1.11
N ILE A 174 -12.17 25.62 -1.41
CA ILE A 174 -11.62 26.98 -1.41
C ILE A 174 -11.52 27.61 0.00
N LYS A 175 -11.98 26.92 1.06
CA LYS A 175 -11.72 27.43 2.42
C LYS A 175 -10.25 27.22 2.77
N SER A 176 -9.54 28.33 3.03
CA SER A 176 -8.09 28.38 3.34
C SER A 176 -7.59 27.27 4.29
N PRO A 177 -8.31 26.88 5.36
CA PRO A 177 -7.86 25.79 6.23
C PRO A 177 -7.81 24.42 5.54
N GLN A 178 -8.70 24.12 4.60
CA GLN A 178 -8.70 22.84 3.89
C GLN A 178 -7.62 22.81 2.80
N LEU A 179 -7.43 23.91 2.07
CA LEU A 179 -6.34 24.07 1.11
C LEU A 179 -4.98 23.79 1.75
N GLU A 180 -4.71 24.37 2.93
CA GLU A 180 -3.46 24.18 3.67
C GLU A 180 -3.27 22.74 4.15
N LEU A 181 -4.33 22.09 4.65
CA LEU A 181 -4.25 20.71 5.13
C LEU A 181 -3.92 19.72 4.02
N TRP A 182 -4.51 19.91 2.83
CA TRP A 182 -4.19 19.13 1.64
C TRP A 182 -2.87 19.56 1.00
N GLY A 183 -2.48 20.83 1.15
CA GLY A 183 -1.34 21.43 0.46
C GLY A 183 -1.66 21.74 -1.01
N LEU A 184 -2.92 22.03 -1.33
CA LEU A 184 -3.38 22.38 -2.66
C LEU A 184 -2.81 23.75 -3.06
N LYS A 185 -2.26 23.83 -4.27
CA LYS A 185 -1.79 25.07 -4.87
C LYS A 185 -2.63 25.36 -6.11
N THR A 186 -3.11 26.58 -6.23
CA THR A 186 -3.82 27.04 -7.42
C THR A 186 -2.81 27.26 -8.54
N ILE A 187 -3.03 26.60 -9.67
CA ILE A 187 -2.29 26.74 -10.91
C ILE A 187 -3.31 27.07 -12.00
N ILE A 188 -2.92 27.92 -12.95
CA ILE A 188 -3.76 28.23 -14.11
C ILE A 188 -3.48 27.14 -15.14
N ASP A 189 -4.50 26.40 -15.55
CA ASP A 189 -4.40 25.36 -16.57
C ASP A 189 -4.18 25.99 -17.97
N ASP A 190 -3.84 25.17 -18.96
CA ASP A 190 -3.56 25.59 -20.33
C ASP A 190 -4.75 26.34 -20.98
N ASP A 191 -5.98 26.06 -20.52
CA ASP A 191 -7.22 26.73 -20.94
C ASP A 191 -7.53 28.03 -20.18
N GLY A 192 -6.67 28.41 -19.22
CA GLY A 192 -6.81 29.65 -18.43
C GLY A 192 -7.66 29.51 -17.16
N ASP A 193 -8.16 28.31 -16.87
CA ASP A 193 -8.98 28.03 -15.69
C ASP A 193 -8.12 27.72 -14.44
N PRO A 194 -8.52 28.19 -13.25
CA PRO A 194 -7.80 27.91 -12.02
C PRO A 194 -8.06 26.46 -11.54
N GLU A 195 -7.02 25.63 -11.57
CA GLU A 195 -7.02 24.29 -11.00
C GLU A 195 -6.25 24.26 -9.67
N ASN A 196 -6.79 23.58 -8.66
CA ASN A 196 -6.06 23.36 -7.41
C ASN A 196 -5.41 21.98 -7.42
N LEU A 197 -4.08 21.93 -7.31
CA LEU A 197 -3.35 20.66 -7.38
C LEU A 197 -2.29 20.49 -6.31
N THR A 198 -2.05 19.24 -5.95
CA THR A 198 -0.95 18.86 -5.08
C THR A 198 -0.43 17.46 -5.40
N SER A 199 0.89 17.28 -5.35
CA SER A 199 1.53 15.96 -5.45
C SER A 199 1.71 15.27 -4.10
N LYS A 200 1.36 15.94 -3.00
CA LYS A 200 1.52 15.41 -1.64
C LYS A 200 0.59 16.08 -0.65
N ILE A 201 -0.13 15.26 0.12
CA ILE A 201 -0.91 15.73 1.28
C ILE A 201 0.04 16.37 2.30
N ALA A 202 -0.14 17.66 2.59
CA ALA A 202 0.72 18.41 3.51
C ALA A 202 0.57 17.93 4.96
N SER A 203 -0.66 17.74 5.43
CA SER A 203 -0.94 17.30 6.80
C SER A 203 -0.68 15.79 6.98
N LEU A 204 0.28 15.45 7.84
CA LEU A 204 0.54 14.06 8.25
C LEU A 204 -0.69 13.40 8.88
N LYS A 205 -1.42 14.14 9.72
CA LYS A 205 -2.64 13.64 10.37
C LYS A 205 -3.71 13.28 9.36
N LEU A 206 -3.90 14.11 8.33
CA LEU A 206 -4.85 13.85 7.24
C LEU A 206 -4.40 12.62 6.43
N ARG A 207 -3.11 12.54 6.14
CA ARG A 207 -2.51 11.40 5.43
C ARG A 207 -2.77 10.07 6.14
N PHE A 208 -2.57 10.00 7.46
CA PHE A 208 -2.86 8.79 8.24
C PHE A 208 -4.36 8.51 8.40
N LYS A 209 -5.19 9.55 8.50
CA LYS A 209 -6.66 9.39 8.53
C LYS A 209 -7.22 8.79 7.25
N LEU A 210 -6.57 9.04 6.11
CA LEU A 210 -6.93 8.38 4.85
C LEU A 210 -6.28 7.00 4.75
N LEU A 211 -4.98 6.90 5.04
CA LEU A 211 -4.19 5.68 4.82
C LEU A 211 -4.63 4.52 5.71
N LEU A 212 -4.88 4.73 7.01
CA LEU A 212 -5.21 3.63 7.92
C LEU A 212 -6.54 2.95 7.58
N PRO A 213 -7.67 3.68 7.39
CA PRO A 213 -8.91 3.04 6.98
C PRO A 213 -8.84 2.35 5.62
N VAL A 214 -8.13 2.94 4.65
CA VAL A 214 -7.90 2.32 3.35
C VAL A 214 -7.10 1.02 3.49
N LEU A 215 -6.08 0.99 4.34
CA LEU A 215 -5.35 -0.24 4.66
C LEU A 215 -6.27 -1.30 5.30
N VAL A 216 -7.22 -0.91 6.15
CA VAL A 216 -8.19 -1.85 6.72
C VAL A 216 -9.07 -2.46 5.63
N VAL A 217 -9.57 -1.65 4.69
CA VAL A 217 -10.32 -2.15 3.52
C VAL A 217 -9.44 -3.06 2.66
N TYR A 218 -8.20 -2.65 2.42
CA TYR A 218 -7.23 -3.46 1.67
C TYR A 218 -6.94 -4.80 2.34
N LEU A 219 -6.77 -4.85 3.66
CA LEU A 219 -6.60 -6.10 4.38
C LEU A 219 -7.85 -6.98 4.33
N LYS A 220 -9.06 -6.42 4.25
CA LYS A 220 -10.27 -7.23 4.01
C LYS A 220 -10.23 -7.91 2.63
N THR A 221 -9.61 -7.29 1.63
CA THR A 221 -9.47 -7.91 0.30
C THR A 221 -8.61 -9.18 0.31
N LEU A 222 -7.81 -9.42 1.36
CA LEU A 222 -7.11 -10.70 1.57
C LEU A 222 -8.07 -11.88 1.60
N VAL A 223 -9.25 -11.71 2.19
CA VAL A 223 -10.20 -12.80 2.38
C VAL A 223 -11.07 -13.01 1.14
N THR A 224 -11.18 -11.99 0.28
CA THR A 224 -12.08 -12.01 -0.88
C THR A 224 -11.36 -12.27 -2.20
N THR A 225 -10.08 -11.92 -2.31
CA THR A 225 -9.33 -11.97 -3.58
C THR A 225 -8.13 -12.89 -3.48
N LYS A 226 -8.16 -13.99 -4.25
CA LYS A 226 -7.08 -14.99 -4.31
C LYS A 226 -5.71 -14.37 -4.62
N GLU A 227 -5.63 -13.47 -5.59
CA GLU A 227 -4.36 -12.83 -5.99
C GLU A 227 -3.74 -12.03 -4.84
N VAL A 228 -4.56 -11.31 -4.06
CA VAL A 228 -4.09 -10.53 -2.91
C VAL A 228 -3.68 -11.44 -1.77
N PHE A 229 -4.44 -12.51 -1.53
CA PHE A 229 -4.10 -13.54 -0.55
C PHE A 229 -2.74 -14.18 -0.84
N ASP A 230 -2.55 -14.69 -2.05
CA ASP A 230 -1.32 -15.37 -2.48
C ASP A 230 -0.08 -14.45 -2.42
N LEU A 231 -0.30 -13.14 -2.49
CA LEU A 231 0.74 -12.13 -2.50
C LEU A 231 1.10 -11.62 -1.09
N LEU A 232 0.11 -11.33 -0.24
CA LEU A 232 0.35 -10.72 1.07
C LEU A 232 0.51 -11.72 2.21
N VAL A 233 -0.17 -12.87 2.17
CA VAL A 233 -0.10 -13.86 3.28
C VAL A 233 1.32 -14.35 3.54
N PRO A 234 2.12 -14.76 2.54
CA PRO A 234 3.50 -15.18 2.78
C PRO A 234 4.35 -14.06 3.38
N LEU A 235 4.09 -12.81 2.97
CA LEU A 235 4.79 -11.65 3.50
C LEU A 235 4.45 -11.40 4.97
N LEU A 236 3.17 -11.42 5.32
CA LEU A 236 2.69 -11.29 6.70
C LEU A 236 3.23 -12.40 7.60
N LEU A 237 3.28 -13.65 7.12
CA LEU A 237 3.85 -14.77 7.86
C LEU A 237 5.35 -14.58 8.14
N ASN A 238 6.13 -14.17 7.13
CA ASN A 238 7.56 -13.89 7.32
C ASN A 238 7.80 -12.73 8.29
N PHE A 239 6.99 -11.65 8.20
CA PHE A 239 7.08 -10.53 9.14
C PHE A 239 6.70 -10.94 10.57
N ALA A 240 5.60 -11.68 10.74
CA ALA A 240 5.18 -12.17 12.05
C ALA A 240 6.24 -13.08 12.69
N LEU A 241 6.83 -13.97 11.89
CA LEU A 241 7.91 -14.86 12.32
C LEU A 241 9.16 -14.08 12.73
N LEU A 242 9.56 -13.07 11.95
CA LEU A 242 10.68 -12.19 12.26
C LEU A 242 10.45 -11.44 13.58
N ILE A 243 9.26 -10.84 13.76
CA ILE A 243 8.89 -10.12 14.99
C ILE A 243 8.94 -11.05 16.19
N TYR A 244 8.36 -12.24 16.07
CA TYR A 244 8.38 -13.23 17.14
C TYR A 244 9.82 -13.62 17.52
N TRP A 245 10.70 -13.85 16.54
CA TRP A 245 12.11 -14.17 16.80
C TRP A 245 12.84 -13.03 17.50
N LEU A 246 12.60 -11.77 17.11
CA LEU A 246 13.16 -10.61 17.79
C LEU A 246 12.70 -10.53 19.25
N PHE A 247 11.41 -10.74 19.52
CA PHE A 247 10.90 -10.78 20.90
C PHE A 247 11.44 -11.96 21.71
N SER A 248 11.54 -13.14 21.10
CA SER A 248 12.11 -14.32 21.77
C SER A 248 13.58 -14.11 22.09
N PHE A 249 14.34 -13.42 21.24
CA PHE A 249 15.76 -13.16 21.43
C PHE A 249 16.02 -12.08 22.50
N ILE A 250 15.16 -11.06 22.61
CA ILE A 250 15.28 -10.01 23.64
C ILE A 250 14.94 -10.54 25.04
N ASN A 251 14.09 -11.57 25.15
CA ASN A 251 13.65 -12.16 26.41
C ASN A 251 14.54 -13.33 26.91
N ILE A 252 15.65 -13.63 26.22
CA ILE A 252 16.69 -14.59 26.63
C ILE A 252 17.91 -13.79 27.10
#